data_AF-A0A1A7KD28-F1
#
_entry.id   AF-A0A1A7KD28-F1
#
_cell.length_a   1.000
_cell.length_b   1.000
_cell.length_c   1.000
_cell.angle_alpha   90.00
_cell.angle_beta   90.00
_cell.angle_gamma   90.00
#
_symmetry.space_group_name_H-M   'P 1'
#
loop_
_entity.id
_entity.type
_entity.pdbx_description
1 polymer ?
#
loop_
_entity_poly.entity_id
_entity_poly.type
_entity_poly.pdbx_seq_one_letter_code
_entity_poly.pdbx_strand_id
1 'polypeptide(L)'
;MDSNKIGIEGEEAVNELAFNTYLKYWCFPNPKDDFGDKKEICDLLICFQNHLLIISIKNYSFKGNYERYFKSTLEKAVSQIHGAQRKLLNKKSIVKFSHPETGTFDFHPNSYDSIHRLIININTVPLFHPGGIETKNQEFCHIFNWHSFLGLVNELNTIPDFISYLNKREATFTGKEFVLMLGDEKDWDTETNNSFSKYNTSLVYENKQFILFSGNELDLLADYFFNGKNFSKNFYPNDVNGSFIQMDGKWQNYLSRKEVENKKKEDKVSYFVDEFVKREVLYSSDPNNKLV
;
A
#
# COMPACT_ATOMS: atom_id res chain seq x y z
N MET A 1 -0.74 -23.91 -7.07
CA MET A 1 0.21 -23.49 -6.02
C MET A 1 -0.31 -24.02 -4.70
N ASP A 2 0.58 -24.61 -3.91
CA ASP A 2 0.29 -25.10 -2.56
C ASP A 2 -0.10 -23.92 -1.65
N SER A 3 -1.17 -24.08 -0.85
CA SER A 3 -1.62 -23.05 0.10
C SER A 3 -0.55 -22.67 1.11
N ASN A 4 0.33 -23.61 1.48
CA ASN A 4 1.43 -23.34 2.39
C ASN A 4 2.45 -22.38 1.75
N LYS A 5 2.77 -22.55 0.47
CA LYS A 5 3.69 -21.66 -0.25
C LYS A 5 3.13 -20.23 -0.37
N ILE A 6 1.83 -20.12 -0.63
CA ILE A 6 1.13 -18.83 -0.73
C ILE A 6 1.19 -18.05 0.60
N GLY A 7 1.03 -18.76 1.72
CA GLY A 7 1.16 -18.19 3.07
C GLY A 7 2.57 -17.69 3.36
N ILE A 8 3.59 -18.49 3.02
CA ILE A 8 5.01 -18.16 3.23
C ILE A 8 5.39 -16.85 2.51
N GLU A 9 5.02 -16.70 1.23
CA GLU A 9 5.30 -15.46 0.48
C GLU A 9 4.63 -14.22 1.11
N GLY A 10 3.44 -14.41 1.70
CA GLY A 10 2.74 -13.38 2.48
C GLY A 10 3.52 -12.95 3.72
N GLU A 11 3.95 -13.93 4.51
CA GLU A 11 4.73 -13.72 5.73
C GLU A 11 6.10 -13.09 5.46
N GLU A 12 6.78 -13.51 4.39
CA GLU A 12 8.04 -12.91 3.93
C GLU A 12 7.87 -11.44 3.59
N ALA A 13 6.81 -11.08 2.87
CA ALA A 13 6.48 -9.69 2.55
C ALA A 13 6.19 -8.86 3.82
N VAL A 14 5.41 -9.40 4.78
CA VAL A 14 5.19 -8.72 6.07
C VAL A 14 6.52 -8.49 6.78
N ASN A 15 7.38 -9.51 6.85
CA ASN A 15 8.67 -9.42 7.52
C ASN A 15 9.60 -8.41 6.83
N GLU A 16 9.59 -8.34 5.50
CA GLU A 16 10.37 -7.34 4.76
C GLU A 16 9.98 -5.91 5.18
N LEU A 17 8.69 -5.60 5.25
CA LEU A 17 8.23 -4.29 5.71
C LEU A 17 8.54 -4.05 7.19
N ALA A 18 8.27 -5.06 8.03
CA ALA A 18 8.36 -4.94 9.48
C ALA A 18 9.80 -4.88 9.99
N PHE A 19 10.78 -5.38 9.25
CA PHE A 19 12.16 -5.48 9.76
C PHE A 19 13.22 -4.84 8.88
N ASN A 20 12.97 -4.69 7.57
CA ASN A 20 13.96 -4.19 6.61
C ASN A 20 13.67 -2.77 6.09
N THR A 21 12.67 -2.09 6.65
CA THR A 21 12.36 -0.69 6.31
C THR A 21 12.45 0.21 7.55
N TYR A 22 12.41 1.53 7.34
CA TYR A 22 12.34 2.50 8.44
C TYR A 22 11.07 2.34 9.30
N LEU A 23 10.06 1.59 8.85
CA LEU A 23 8.80 1.37 9.56
C LEU A 23 8.94 0.48 10.79
N LYS A 24 10.07 -0.22 10.93
CA LYS A 24 10.31 -1.28 11.91
C LYS A 24 9.79 -1.00 13.32
N TYR A 25 10.02 0.19 13.86
CA TYR A 25 9.64 0.54 15.24
C TYR A 25 8.15 0.83 15.46
N TRP A 26 7.39 0.91 14.38
CA TRP A 26 5.95 1.19 14.39
C TRP A 26 5.12 0.06 13.80
N CYS A 27 5.78 -0.99 13.29
CA CYS A 27 5.17 -2.15 12.68
C CYS A 27 4.83 -3.23 13.70
N PHE A 28 3.59 -3.71 13.64
CA PHE A 28 3.13 -4.87 14.34
C PHE A 28 2.77 -5.91 13.28
N PRO A 29 3.66 -6.88 12.99
CA PRO A 29 3.37 -7.95 12.05
C PRO A 29 2.39 -8.94 12.68
N ASN A 30 1.34 -9.31 11.94
CA ASN A 30 0.31 -10.28 12.33
C ASN A 30 -0.23 -10.10 13.78
N PRO A 31 -0.64 -8.89 14.22
CA PRO A 31 -1.02 -8.64 15.60
C PRO A 31 -2.24 -9.48 15.96
N LYS A 32 -2.16 -10.15 17.12
CA LYS A 32 -3.24 -10.96 17.67
C LYS A 32 -3.84 -10.25 18.86
N ASP A 33 -5.15 -10.33 19.00
CA ASP A 33 -5.85 -9.78 20.16
C ASP A 33 -5.61 -10.68 21.37
N ASP A 34 -4.55 -10.40 22.12
CA ASP A 34 -4.05 -11.23 23.22
C ASP A 34 -5.07 -11.35 24.37
N PHE A 35 -5.95 -10.35 24.51
CA PHE A 35 -6.98 -10.27 25.56
C PHE A 35 -8.38 -10.65 25.06
N GLY A 36 -8.56 -10.82 23.76
CA GLY A 36 -9.82 -11.23 23.15
C GLY A 36 -9.81 -12.68 22.65
N ASP A 37 -10.15 -12.87 21.38
CA ASP A 37 -10.30 -14.18 20.74
C ASP A 37 -8.97 -14.83 20.31
N LYS A 38 -7.83 -14.18 20.59
CA LYS A 38 -6.48 -14.58 20.17
C LYS A 38 -6.31 -14.75 18.66
N LYS A 39 -7.26 -14.23 17.87
CA LYS A 39 -7.18 -14.23 16.42
C LYS A 39 -6.34 -13.05 15.95
N GLU A 40 -5.68 -13.29 14.83
CA GLU A 40 -5.01 -12.23 14.06
C GLU A 40 -6.04 -11.17 13.64
N ILE A 41 -5.62 -9.91 13.78
CA ILE A 41 -6.42 -8.74 13.46
C ILE A 41 -6.26 -8.40 11.98
N CYS A 42 -5.01 -8.38 11.49
CA CYS A 42 -4.61 -8.09 10.10
C CYS A 42 -3.18 -8.59 9.87
N ASP A 43 -2.72 -8.58 8.61
CA ASP A 43 -1.38 -9.07 8.24
C ASP A 43 -0.26 -8.12 8.75
N LEU A 44 -0.47 -6.81 8.68
CA LEU A 44 0.45 -5.81 9.22
C LEU A 44 -0.32 -4.57 9.71
N LEU A 45 0.03 -4.09 10.91
CA LEU A 45 -0.50 -2.87 11.48
C LEU A 45 0.63 -1.88 11.71
N ILE A 46 0.43 -0.61 11.37
CA ILE A 46 1.37 0.46 11.69
C ILE A 46 0.66 1.49 12.56
N CYS A 47 1.20 1.72 13.75
CA CYS A 47 0.69 2.71 14.70
C CYS A 47 1.70 3.87 14.79
N PHE A 48 1.35 5.05 14.29
CA PHE A 48 2.23 6.23 14.32
C PHE A 48 1.48 7.49 14.70
N GLN A 49 1.79 8.06 15.87
CA GLN A 49 1.08 9.22 16.41
C GLN A 49 -0.45 8.97 16.42
N ASN A 50 -1.24 9.80 15.75
CA ASN A 50 -2.69 9.65 15.57
C ASN A 50 -3.10 8.88 14.30
N HIS A 51 -2.12 8.36 13.55
CA HIS A 51 -2.33 7.61 12.33
C HIS A 51 -2.27 6.10 12.56
N LEU A 52 -3.22 5.40 11.97
CA LEU A 52 -3.31 3.94 11.98
C LEU A 52 -3.33 3.43 10.54
N LEU A 53 -2.37 2.61 10.14
CA LEU A 53 -2.38 1.96 8.83
C LEU A 53 -2.70 0.48 9.06
N ILE A 54 -3.83 0.03 8.50
CA ILE A 54 -4.28 -1.36 8.54
C ILE A 54 -3.98 -1.97 7.16
N ILE A 55 -3.02 -2.88 7.13
CA ILE A 55 -2.49 -3.45 5.89
C ILE A 55 -2.90 -4.91 5.82
N SER A 56 -3.45 -5.29 4.67
CA SER A 56 -3.66 -6.69 4.33
C SER A 56 -2.85 -7.08 3.11
N ILE A 57 -2.03 -8.11 3.28
CA ILE A 57 -1.18 -8.66 2.23
C ILE A 57 -1.91 -9.81 1.57
N LYS A 58 -1.99 -9.75 0.24
CA LYS A 58 -2.74 -10.69 -0.57
C LYS A 58 -1.86 -11.33 -1.62
N ASN A 59 -1.95 -12.64 -1.70
CA ASN A 59 -1.23 -13.42 -2.68
C ASN A 59 -2.21 -14.09 -3.66
N TYR A 60 -2.88 -13.25 -4.46
CA TYR A 60 -3.81 -13.71 -5.48
C TYR A 60 -3.08 -13.94 -6.79
N SER A 61 -3.15 -15.16 -7.32
CA SER A 61 -2.76 -15.41 -8.71
C SER A 61 -3.93 -15.06 -9.62
N PHE A 62 -3.72 -14.13 -10.55
CA PHE A 62 -4.69 -13.87 -11.60
C PHE A 62 -4.77 -15.06 -12.56
N LYS A 63 -5.99 -15.54 -12.83
CA LYS A 63 -6.25 -16.75 -13.64
C LYS A 63 -7.10 -16.44 -14.88
N GLY A 64 -6.91 -15.27 -15.49
CA GLY A 64 -7.65 -14.83 -16.70
C GLY A 64 -9.05 -14.26 -16.45
N ASN A 65 -9.68 -14.56 -15.30
CA ASN A 65 -11.04 -14.10 -15.02
C ASN A 65 -11.08 -12.79 -14.20
N TYR A 66 -11.24 -11.67 -14.91
CA TYR A 66 -11.35 -10.32 -14.34
C TYR A 66 -12.56 -10.14 -13.40
N GLU A 67 -13.73 -10.65 -13.77
CA GLU A 67 -14.95 -10.53 -12.94
C GLU A 67 -14.77 -11.16 -11.56
N ARG A 68 -14.20 -12.38 -11.51
CA ARG A 68 -13.89 -13.09 -10.26
C ARG A 68 -12.87 -12.32 -9.42
N TYR A 69 -11.87 -11.73 -10.07
CA TYR A 69 -10.87 -10.93 -9.39
C TYR A 69 -11.53 -9.70 -8.73
N PHE A 70 -12.30 -8.91 -9.46
CA PHE A 70 -12.93 -7.71 -8.92
C PHE A 70 -14.00 -8.01 -7.88
N LYS A 71 -14.95 -8.88 -8.20
CA LYS A 71 -16.11 -9.13 -7.35
C LYS A 71 -15.75 -9.96 -6.13
N SER A 72 -15.20 -11.15 -6.32
CA SER A 72 -15.02 -12.06 -5.17
C SER A 72 -13.75 -11.82 -4.38
N THR A 73 -12.69 -11.37 -5.04
CA THR A 73 -11.36 -11.34 -4.43
C THR A 73 -11.14 -10.02 -3.69
N LEU A 74 -11.41 -8.89 -4.36
CA LEU A 74 -11.30 -7.58 -3.72
C LEU A 74 -12.37 -7.36 -2.65
N GLU A 75 -13.64 -7.73 -2.86
CA GLU A 75 -14.69 -7.57 -1.83
C GLU A 75 -14.33 -8.31 -0.53
N LYS A 76 -13.73 -9.51 -0.63
CA LYS A 76 -13.25 -10.26 0.55
C LYS A 76 -12.12 -9.54 1.26
N ALA A 77 -11.13 -9.04 0.51
CA ALA A 77 -10.01 -8.28 1.08
C ALA A 77 -10.49 -7.01 1.79
N VAL A 78 -11.42 -6.26 1.17
CA VAL A 78 -12.05 -5.07 1.76
C VAL A 78 -12.83 -5.44 3.03
N SER A 79 -13.60 -6.54 3.01
CA SER A 79 -14.34 -7.00 4.18
C SER A 79 -13.43 -7.40 5.34
N GLN A 80 -12.25 -7.96 5.06
CA GLN A 80 -11.27 -8.33 6.10
C GLN A 80 -10.69 -7.07 6.76
N ILE A 81 -10.26 -6.09 5.97
CA ILE A 81 -9.77 -4.81 6.48
C ILE A 81 -10.86 -4.08 7.29
N HIS A 82 -12.10 -4.05 6.81
CA HIS A 82 -13.21 -3.45 7.55
C HIS A 82 -13.46 -4.17 8.88
N GLY A 83 -13.36 -5.51 8.89
CA GLY A 83 -13.42 -6.30 10.12
C GLY A 83 -12.33 -5.93 11.12
N ALA A 84 -11.09 -5.82 10.66
CA ALA A 84 -9.92 -5.41 11.45
C ALA A 84 -10.13 -4.01 12.05
N GLN A 85 -10.53 -3.04 11.22
CA GLN A 85 -10.79 -1.67 11.66
C GLN A 85 -11.89 -1.62 12.72
N ARG A 86 -13.02 -2.30 12.51
CA ARG A 86 -14.11 -2.35 13.51
C ARG A 86 -13.65 -2.94 14.83
N LYS A 87 -12.78 -3.96 14.80
CA LYS A 87 -12.22 -4.58 16.01
C LYS A 87 -11.30 -3.60 16.75
N LEU A 88 -10.37 -2.98 16.04
CA LEU A 88 -9.42 -2.02 16.61
C LEU A 88 -10.11 -0.77 17.16
N LEU A 89 -11.04 -0.18 16.40
CA LEU A 89 -11.63 1.12 16.73
C LEU A 89 -12.91 1.04 17.58
N ASN A 90 -13.28 -0.16 18.05
CA ASN A 90 -14.38 -0.30 18.99
C ASN A 90 -13.94 0.23 20.38
N LYS A 91 -14.51 1.37 20.77
CA LYS A 91 -14.19 2.07 22.03
C LYS A 91 -14.49 1.25 23.30
N LYS A 92 -15.25 0.16 23.20
CA LYS A 92 -15.60 -0.71 24.33
C LYS A 92 -14.66 -1.90 24.48
N SER A 93 -13.86 -2.23 23.47
CA SER A 93 -12.91 -3.34 23.53
C SER A 93 -11.54 -2.86 24.00
N ILE A 94 -10.91 -3.67 24.84
CA ILE A 94 -9.50 -3.55 25.18
C ILE A 94 -8.77 -4.47 24.21
N VAL A 95 -8.02 -3.90 23.28
CA VAL A 95 -7.16 -4.65 22.38
C VAL A 95 -5.72 -4.46 22.87
N LYS A 96 -5.02 -5.57 23.06
CA LYS A 96 -3.58 -5.57 23.33
C LYS A 96 -2.92 -6.55 22.38
N PHE A 97 -1.76 -6.16 21.89
CA PHE A 97 -0.91 -7.00 21.06
C PHE A 97 0.54 -6.66 21.38
N SER A 98 1.47 -7.44 20.84
CA SER A 98 2.89 -7.29 21.14
C SER A 98 3.67 -6.74 19.94
N HIS A 99 4.59 -5.83 20.20
CA HIS A 99 5.64 -5.45 19.26
C HIS A 99 6.80 -6.48 19.34
N PRO A 100 7.40 -6.88 18.21
CA PRO A 100 8.48 -7.88 18.20
C PRO A 100 9.69 -7.51 19.08
N GLU A 101 10.01 -6.23 19.22
CA GLU A 101 11.20 -5.77 19.95
C GLU A 101 10.91 -5.11 21.31
N THR A 102 9.74 -4.50 21.47
CA THR A 102 9.43 -3.66 22.65
C THR A 102 8.42 -4.31 23.58
N GLY A 103 7.90 -5.48 23.23
CA GLY A 103 6.97 -6.24 24.05
C GLY A 103 5.54 -5.74 23.95
N THR A 104 4.80 -5.80 25.05
CA THR A 104 3.35 -5.49 25.06
C THR A 104 3.07 -4.05 24.66
N PHE A 105 2.08 -3.88 23.77
CA PHE A 105 1.58 -2.60 23.31
C PHE A 105 0.11 -2.44 23.72
N ASP A 106 -0.15 -1.39 24.50
CA ASP A 106 -1.50 -1.04 24.95
C ASP A 106 -2.17 -0.17 23.88
N PHE A 107 -3.03 -0.79 23.07
CA PHE A 107 -3.73 -0.09 22.01
C PHE A 107 -4.90 0.72 22.57
N HIS A 108 -4.87 2.04 22.34
CA HIS A 108 -5.93 2.96 22.74
C HIS A 108 -6.69 3.47 21.51
N PRO A 109 -7.94 3.02 21.26
CA PRO A 109 -8.69 3.38 20.06
C PRO A 109 -8.89 4.89 19.86
N ASN A 110 -9.01 5.64 20.97
CA ASN A 110 -9.22 7.09 20.92
C ASN A 110 -7.95 7.89 20.55
N SER A 111 -6.78 7.24 20.48
CA SER A 111 -5.53 7.87 20.08
C SER A 111 -5.41 8.01 18.56
N TYR A 112 -6.28 7.36 17.78
CA TYR A 112 -6.20 7.31 16.32
C TYR A 112 -7.46 7.88 15.68
N ASP A 113 -7.30 8.91 14.86
CA ASP A 113 -8.38 9.57 14.11
C ASP A 113 -8.13 9.57 12.59
N SER A 114 -6.90 9.32 12.15
CA SER A 114 -6.53 9.16 10.76
C SER A 114 -6.24 7.69 10.46
N ILE A 115 -7.13 7.06 9.70
CA ILE A 115 -7.09 5.62 9.44
C ILE A 115 -6.86 5.38 7.97
N HIS A 116 -5.79 4.68 7.62
CA HIS A 116 -5.47 4.27 6.26
C HIS A 116 -5.65 2.77 6.12
N ARG A 117 -6.33 2.36 5.05
CA ARG A 117 -6.64 0.96 4.73
C ARG A 117 -5.89 0.58 3.47
N LEU A 118 -5.04 -0.44 3.52
CA LEU A 118 -4.20 -0.82 2.38
C LEU A 118 -4.35 -2.31 2.08
N ILE A 119 -4.64 -2.63 0.82
CA ILE A 119 -4.53 -3.97 0.25
C ILE A 119 -3.28 -4.00 -0.61
N ILE A 120 -2.37 -4.91 -0.32
CA ILE A 120 -1.12 -5.06 -1.07
C ILE A 120 -1.09 -6.44 -1.72
N ASN A 121 -1.10 -6.48 -3.05
CA ASN A 121 -1.05 -7.71 -3.83
C ASN A 121 0.41 -8.07 -4.17
N ILE A 122 0.89 -9.22 -3.71
CA ILE A 122 2.26 -9.72 -3.97
C ILE A 122 2.46 -10.06 -5.44
N ASN A 123 1.60 -10.94 -5.95
CA ASN A 123 1.70 -11.42 -7.31
C ASN A 123 1.21 -10.39 -8.32
N THR A 124 1.63 -10.57 -9.57
CA THR A 124 1.24 -9.72 -10.68
C THR A 124 -0.27 -9.64 -10.76
N VAL A 125 -0.74 -8.41 -10.59
CA VAL A 125 -2.12 -7.98 -10.77
C VAL A 125 -2.55 -8.22 -12.23
N PRO A 126 -3.87 -8.35 -12.48
CA PRO A 126 -4.39 -8.27 -13.84
C PRO A 126 -3.91 -7.00 -14.56
N LEU A 127 -3.91 -7.01 -15.90
CA LEU A 127 -3.46 -5.88 -16.73
C LEU A 127 -4.27 -4.60 -16.50
N PHE A 128 -5.41 -4.68 -15.84
CA PHE A 128 -6.00 -3.52 -15.19
C PHE A 128 -6.63 -3.89 -13.86
N HIS A 129 -6.61 -2.96 -12.91
CA HIS A 129 -7.27 -3.11 -11.63
C HIS A 129 -7.57 -1.77 -10.97
N PRO A 130 -8.52 -1.70 -10.02
CA PRO A 130 -8.72 -0.49 -9.24
C PRO A 130 -7.44 -0.17 -8.43
N GLY A 131 -7.01 1.08 -8.45
CA GLY A 131 -5.96 1.58 -7.56
C GLY A 131 -6.49 1.91 -6.16
N GLY A 132 -7.80 1.99 -5.98
CA GLY A 132 -8.45 2.08 -4.69
C GLY A 132 -9.93 1.74 -4.79
N ILE A 133 -10.54 1.46 -3.64
CA ILE A 133 -11.97 1.12 -3.56
C ILE A 133 -12.55 1.69 -2.27
N GLU A 134 -13.81 2.10 -2.31
CA GLU A 134 -14.52 2.52 -1.11
C GLU A 134 -15.18 1.34 -0.41
N THR A 135 -15.13 1.33 0.92
CA THR A 135 -15.95 0.42 1.72
C THR A 135 -17.43 0.79 1.59
N LYS A 136 -18.32 -0.08 2.10
CA LYS A 136 -19.75 0.23 2.21
C LYS A 136 -20.05 1.49 3.05
N ASN A 137 -19.09 1.92 3.86
CA ASN A 137 -19.18 3.11 4.70
C ASN A 137 -18.50 4.34 4.06
N GLN A 138 -18.19 4.30 2.75
CA GLN A 138 -17.50 5.37 2.02
C GLN A 138 -16.08 5.68 2.54
N GLU A 139 -15.43 4.69 3.15
CA GLU A 139 -14.04 4.82 3.59
C GLU A 139 -13.12 4.34 2.48
N PHE A 140 -12.09 5.11 2.13
CA PHE A 140 -11.21 4.76 1.04
C PHE A 140 -10.21 3.67 1.45
N CYS A 141 -10.03 2.66 0.60
CA CYS A 141 -9.03 1.61 0.75
C CYS A 141 -8.08 1.66 -0.45
N HIS A 142 -6.80 1.87 -0.18
CA HIS A 142 -5.76 1.84 -1.18
C HIS A 142 -5.51 0.40 -1.65
N ILE A 143 -5.24 0.24 -2.94
CA ILE A 143 -4.83 -1.04 -3.54
C ILE A 143 -3.49 -0.81 -4.22
N PHE A 144 -2.48 -1.58 -3.82
CA PHE A 144 -1.14 -1.53 -4.38
C PHE A 144 -0.71 -2.91 -4.88
N ASN A 145 0.18 -2.93 -5.87
CA ASN A 145 1.04 -4.08 -6.11
C ASN A 145 2.29 -3.98 -5.22
N TRP A 146 2.81 -5.12 -4.78
CA TRP A 146 3.95 -5.23 -3.89
C TRP A 146 5.20 -4.51 -4.39
N HIS A 147 5.58 -4.70 -5.65
CA HIS A 147 6.78 -4.07 -6.19
C HIS A 147 6.68 -2.53 -6.15
N SER A 148 5.53 -1.99 -6.56
CA SER A 148 5.30 -0.55 -6.56
C SER A 148 5.14 0.01 -5.14
N PHE A 149 4.52 -0.76 -4.23
CA PHE A 149 4.41 -0.41 -2.82
C PHE A 149 5.79 -0.33 -2.14
N LEU A 150 6.62 -1.34 -2.34
CA LEU A 150 7.96 -1.39 -1.78
C LEU A 150 8.83 -0.25 -2.33
N GLY A 151 8.76 0.01 -3.64
CA GLY A 151 9.44 1.16 -4.24
C GLY A 151 8.96 2.50 -3.66
N LEU A 152 7.67 2.61 -3.35
CA LEU A 152 7.08 3.78 -2.74
C LEU A 152 7.54 3.98 -1.29
N VAL A 153 7.54 2.93 -0.47
CA VAL A 153 8.07 2.98 0.90
C VAL A 153 9.57 3.32 0.88
N ASN A 154 10.34 2.72 -0.02
CA ASN A 154 11.78 2.98 -0.11
C ASN A 154 12.10 4.43 -0.51
N GLU A 155 11.29 5.05 -1.37
CA GLU A 155 11.51 6.43 -1.77
C GLU A 155 10.92 7.43 -0.76
N LEU A 156 9.76 7.14 -0.19
CA LEU A 156 9.15 7.90 0.92
C LEU A 156 9.68 7.34 2.24
N ASN A 157 10.98 7.50 2.47
CA ASN A 157 11.76 6.90 3.55
C ASN A 157 11.45 7.43 4.96
N THR A 158 10.34 8.16 5.16
CA THR A 158 9.85 8.60 6.46
C THR A 158 8.34 8.39 6.58
N ILE A 159 7.86 8.05 7.79
CA ILE A 159 6.42 7.82 8.02
C ILE A 159 5.59 9.07 7.66
N PRO A 160 5.98 10.29 8.06
CA PRO A 160 5.21 11.49 7.69
C PRO A 160 5.12 11.71 6.18
N ASP A 161 6.19 11.48 5.41
CA ASP A 161 6.15 11.62 3.95
C ASP A 161 5.25 10.56 3.31
N PHE A 162 5.31 9.32 3.79
CA PHE A 162 4.44 8.24 3.33
C PHE A 162 2.96 8.52 3.64
N ILE A 163 2.65 8.93 4.87
CA ILE A 163 1.29 9.32 5.27
C ILE A 163 0.80 10.53 4.45
N SER A 164 1.65 11.52 4.20
CA SER A 164 1.30 12.67 3.35
C SER A 164 0.90 12.23 1.94
N TYR A 165 1.64 11.27 1.37
CA TYR A 165 1.30 10.69 0.08
C TYR A 165 -0.05 9.95 0.12
N LEU A 166 -0.27 9.09 1.12
CA LEU A 166 -1.54 8.36 1.29
C LEU A 166 -2.73 9.31 1.44
N ASN A 167 -2.61 10.34 2.29
CA ASN A 167 -3.63 11.38 2.45
C ASN A 167 -3.96 12.06 1.12
N LYS A 168 -2.92 12.40 0.33
CA LYS A 168 -3.13 13.05 -0.96
C LYS A 168 -3.81 12.10 -1.95
N ARG A 169 -3.42 10.83 -1.96
CA ARG A 169 -4.00 9.77 -2.78
C ARG A 169 -5.47 9.55 -2.45
N GLU A 170 -5.80 9.42 -1.16
CA GLU A 170 -7.17 9.30 -0.68
C GLU A 170 -8.00 10.53 -1.07
N ALA A 171 -7.55 11.74 -0.73
CA ALA A 171 -8.26 12.98 -1.08
C ALA A 171 -8.48 13.17 -2.60
N THR A 172 -7.58 12.66 -3.44
CA THR A 172 -7.71 12.77 -4.90
C THR A 172 -8.64 11.73 -5.49
N PHE A 173 -8.69 10.51 -4.95
CA PHE A 173 -9.40 9.38 -5.56
C PHE A 173 -10.68 8.96 -4.85
N THR A 174 -10.94 9.44 -3.63
CA THR A 174 -12.27 9.30 -3.01
C THR A 174 -13.35 9.93 -3.89
N GLY A 175 -14.47 9.22 -4.03
CA GLY A 175 -15.59 9.56 -4.90
C GLY A 175 -15.38 9.22 -6.37
N LYS A 176 -14.22 8.62 -6.73
CA LYS A 176 -13.85 8.33 -8.12
C LYS A 176 -13.43 6.88 -8.29
N GLU A 177 -13.71 6.33 -9.46
CA GLU A 177 -13.23 5.01 -9.88
C GLU A 177 -11.85 5.18 -10.52
N PHE A 178 -10.80 5.00 -9.71
CA PHE A 178 -9.41 5.06 -10.16
C PHE A 178 -8.92 3.70 -10.63
N VAL A 179 -8.68 3.57 -11.93
CA VAL A 179 -8.34 2.31 -12.60
C VAL A 179 -6.91 2.41 -13.11
N LEU A 180 -6.04 1.54 -12.59
CA LEU A 180 -4.69 1.35 -13.08
C LEU A 180 -4.75 0.41 -14.29
N MET A 181 -4.15 0.83 -15.40
CA MET A 181 -3.93 0.07 -16.62
C MET A 181 -2.42 -0.18 -16.74
N LEU A 182 -2.05 -1.44 -16.82
CA LEU A 182 -0.69 -1.94 -16.77
C LEU A 182 -0.35 -2.68 -18.06
N GLY A 183 0.94 -2.81 -18.32
CA GLY A 183 1.46 -3.49 -19.50
C GLY A 183 1.40 -2.61 -20.76
N ASP A 184 2.09 -3.09 -21.78
CA ASP A 184 2.09 -2.47 -23.11
C ASP A 184 0.84 -2.90 -23.89
N GLU A 185 0.47 -2.17 -24.95
CA GLU A 185 -0.65 -2.52 -25.84
C GLU A 185 -0.58 -3.98 -26.35
N LYS A 186 0.61 -4.50 -26.60
CA LYS A 186 0.85 -5.90 -27.03
C LYS A 186 0.45 -6.95 -25.98
N ASP A 187 0.41 -6.57 -24.70
CA ASP A 187 0.05 -7.46 -23.60
C ASP A 187 -1.48 -7.62 -23.50
N TRP A 188 -2.24 -6.68 -24.11
CA TRP A 188 -3.71 -6.65 -24.07
C TRP A 188 -4.30 -7.53 -25.17
N ASP A 189 -4.47 -8.81 -24.85
CA ASP A 189 -5.17 -9.77 -25.72
C ASP A 189 -6.68 -9.47 -25.86
N THR A 190 -7.34 -10.21 -26.74
CA THR A 190 -8.78 -10.06 -27.00
C THR A 190 -9.63 -10.28 -25.75
N GLU A 191 -9.25 -11.21 -24.86
CA GLU A 191 -10.00 -11.50 -23.64
C GLU A 191 -9.89 -10.36 -22.61
N THR A 192 -8.69 -9.82 -22.45
CA THR A 192 -8.41 -8.65 -21.62
C THR A 192 -9.16 -7.43 -22.14
N ASN A 193 -9.08 -7.14 -23.44
CA ASN A 193 -9.80 -6.03 -24.06
C ASN A 193 -11.31 -6.13 -23.86
N ASN A 194 -11.88 -7.33 -24.03
CA ASN A 194 -13.30 -7.57 -23.79
C ASN A 194 -13.68 -7.36 -22.31
N SER A 195 -12.83 -7.83 -21.39
CA SER A 195 -13.06 -7.68 -19.95
C SER A 195 -12.98 -6.22 -19.51
N PHE A 196 -11.99 -5.48 -20.01
CA PHE A 196 -11.87 -4.04 -19.77
C PHE A 196 -13.04 -3.27 -20.37
N SER A 197 -13.43 -3.58 -21.61
CA SER A 197 -14.56 -2.92 -22.26
C SER A 197 -15.85 -3.08 -21.46
N LYS A 198 -16.12 -4.27 -20.93
CA LYS A 198 -17.26 -4.53 -20.04
C LYS A 198 -17.16 -3.70 -18.75
N TYR A 199 -16.01 -3.70 -18.11
CA TYR A 199 -15.76 -2.95 -16.87
C TYR A 199 -15.90 -1.44 -17.09
N ASN A 200 -15.24 -0.88 -18.10
CA ASN A 200 -15.35 0.52 -18.48
C ASN A 200 -16.78 0.92 -18.83
N THR A 201 -17.52 0.06 -19.54
CA THR A 201 -18.93 0.29 -19.86
C THR A 201 -19.79 0.39 -18.59
N SER A 202 -19.56 -0.45 -17.57
CA SER A 202 -20.28 -0.32 -16.29
C SER A 202 -19.99 0.99 -15.56
N LEU A 203 -18.76 1.49 -15.60
CA LEU A 203 -18.41 2.79 -15.01
C LEU A 203 -19.22 3.94 -15.63
N VAL A 204 -19.36 3.94 -16.95
CA VAL A 204 -20.12 4.95 -17.69
C VAL A 204 -21.61 4.89 -17.34
N TYR A 205 -22.20 3.68 -17.26
CA TYR A 205 -23.62 3.52 -16.91
C TYR A 205 -23.94 3.95 -15.47
N GLU A 206 -23.01 3.78 -14.54
CA GLU A 206 -23.18 4.19 -13.14
C GLU A 206 -23.04 5.71 -12.93
N ASN A 207 -22.71 6.47 -13.99
CA ASN A 207 -22.47 7.92 -13.96
C ASN A 207 -21.45 8.34 -12.88
N LYS A 208 -20.51 7.46 -12.56
CA LYS A 208 -19.42 7.72 -11.62
C LYS A 208 -18.31 8.47 -12.33
N GLN A 209 -17.65 9.38 -11.61
CA GLN A 209 -16.40 9.95 -12.12
C GLN A 209 -15.33 8.86 -12.12
N PHE A 210 -14.62 8.67 -13.23
CA PHE A 210 -13.57 7.66 -13.34
C PHE A 210 -12.27 8.23 -13.94
N ILE A 211 -11.15 7.63 -13.54
CA ILE A 211 -9.82 7.97 -14.03
C ILE A 211 -9.15 6.67 -14.48
N LEU A 212 -8.93 6.55 -15.78
CA LEU A 212 -8.14 5.50 -16.39
C LEU A 212 -6.69 5.96 -16.44
N PHE A 213 -5.80 5.26 -15.72
CA PHE A 213 -4.40 5.64 -15.58
C PHE A 213 -3.49 4.58 -16.17
N SER A 214 -2.78 4.90 -17.24
CA SER A 214 -1.74 4.06 -17.82
C SER A 214 -0.41 4.39 -17.16
N GLY A 215 0.13 3.43 -16.40
CA GLY A 215 1.33 3.56 -15.59
C GLY A 215 1.20 2.84 -14.25
N ASN A 216 2.28 2.80 -13.47
CA ASN A 216 2.28 2.20 -12.14
C ASN A 216 2.32 3.26 -11.01
N GLU A 217 2.27 2.80 -9.75
CA GLU A 217 2.26 3.71 -8.59
C GLU A 217 3.54 4.57 -8.49
N LEU A 218 4.69 4.11 -9.00
CA LEU A 218 5.91 4.92 -9.02
C LEU A 218 5.83 6.03 -10.08
N ASP A 219 5.13 5.82 -11.19
CA ASP A 219 4.84 6.89 -12.15
C ASP A 219 3.93 7.96 -11.54
N LEU A 220 2.95 7.53 -10.73
CA LEU A 220 2.09 8.41 -9.94
C LEU A 220 2.90 9.15 -8.86
N LEU A 221 3.84 8.48 -8.20
CA LEU A 221 4.77 9.10 -7.25
C LEU A 221 5.69 10.15 -7.92
N ALA A 222 6.16 9.90 -9.14
CA ALA A 222 6.90 10.90 -9.90
C ALA A 222 6.04 12.14 -10.21
N ASP A 223 4.75 11.95 -10.57
CA ASP A 223 3.82 13.08 -10.70
C ASP A 223 3.69 13.86 -9.39
N TYR A 224 3.55 13.15 -8.27
CA TYR A 224 3.48 13.76 -6.95
C TYR A 224 4.70 14.65 -6.66
N PHE A 225 5.91 14.17 -6.96
CA PHE A 225 7.13 14.96 -6.77
C PHE A 225 7.24 16.13 -7.75
N PHE A 226 6.95 15.93 -9.03
CA PHE A 226 7.04 17.01 -10.03
C PHE A 226 6.09 18.18 -9.76
N ASN A 227 5.00 17.94 -9.04
CA ASN A 227 4.02 18.97 -8.70
C ASN A 227 4.11 19.38 -7.22
N GLY A 228 5.29 19.23 -6.60
CA GLY A 228 5.54 19.75 -5.25
C GLY A 228 4.67 19.07 -4.18
N LYS A 229 4.72 17.73 -4.13
CA LYS A 229 3.92 16.90 -3.21
C LYS A 229 2.41 17.08 -3.40
N ASN A 230 1.98 17.22 -4.66
CA ASN A 230 0.58 17.23 -5.08
C ASN A 230 0.44 16.44 -6.38
N PHE A 231 -0.76 15.96 -6.71
CA PHE A 231 -1.01 15.42 -8.05
C PHE A 231 -1.32 16.54 -9.04
N SER A 232 -0.94 16.32 -10.30
CA SER A 232 -1.23 17.23 -11.41
C SER A 232 -2.73 17.49 -11.58
N LYS A 233 -3.07 18.61 -12.20
CA LYS A 233 -4.46 19.04 -12.44
C LYS A 233 -5.28 18.02 -13.25
N ASN A 234 -4.61 17.13 -13.99
CA ASN A 234 -5.24 16.07 -14.79
C ASN A 234 -6.08 15.10 -13.94
N PHE A 235 -5.79 14.97 -12.64
CA PHE A 235 -6.53 14.14 -11.69
C PHE A 235 -7.76 14.84 -11.06
N TYR A 236 -8.03 16.10 -11.46
CA TYR A 236 -9.16 16.90 -10.99
C TYR A 236 -10.01 17.35 -12.20
N PRO A 237 -10.72 16.42 -12.87
CA PRO A 237 -11.60 16.80 -13.97
C PRO A 237 -12.79 17.56 -13.39
N ASN A 238 -12.92 18.86 -13.72
CA ASN A 238 -14.01 19.69 -13.20
C ASN A 238 -15.34 19.47 -13.96
N ASP A 239 -15.28 19.04 -15.22
CA ASP A 239 -16.45 19.04 -16.13
C ASP A 239 -16.60 17.76 -16.98
N VAL A 240 -15.87 16.69 -16.66
CA VAL A 240 -15.95 15.42 -17.40
C VAL A 240 -16.12 14.22 -16.47
N ASN A 241 -16.96 13.28 -16.91
CA ASN A 241 -17.22 12.03 -16.18
C ASN A 241 -16.04 11.05 -16.22
N GLY A 242 -15.16 11.18 -17.22
CA GLY A 242 -14.04 10.26 -17.42
C GLY A 242 -12.79 11.00 -17.85
N SER A 243 -11.63 10.56 -17.34
CA SER A 243 -10.31 11.03 -17.77
C SER A 243 -9.41 9.85 -18.09
N PHE A 244 -8.65 9.92 -19.18
CA PHE A 244 -7.58 8.99 -19.49
C PHE A 244 -6.24 9.72 -19.33
N ILE A 245 -5.36 9.16 -18.50
CA ILE A 245 -4.08 9.77 -18.12
C ILE A 245 -2.98 8.75 -18.38
N GLN A 246 -2.07 9.06 -19.29
CA GLN A 246 -0.92 8.23 -19.59
C GLN A 246 0.34 8.82 -18.95
N MET A 247 1.01 8.03 -18.11
CA MET A 247 2.23 8.41 -17.39
C MET A 247 3.32 7.33 -17.40
N ASP A 248 3.22 6.33 -18.27
CA ASP A 248 4.23 5.28 -18.40
C ASP A 248 5.64 5.87 -18.57
N GLY A 249 6.58 5.37 -17.76
CA GLY A 249 7.99 5.79 -17.79
C GLY A 249 8.26 7.14 -17.10
N LYS A 250 7.25 7.78 -16.51
CA LYS A 250 7.43 9.03 -15.76
C LYS A 250 8.34 8.85 -14.55
N TRP A 251 8.32 7.69 -13.90
CA TRP A 251 9.27 7.34 -12.85
C TRP A 251 10.71 7.31 -13.36
N GLN A 252 10.95 6.73 -14.53
CA GLN A 252 12.30 6.70 -15.12
C GLN A 252 12.78 8.11 -15.51
N ASN A 253 11.86 8.95 -15.99
CA ASN A 253 12.13 10.36 -16.25
C ASN A 253 12.42 11.16 -14.97
N TYR A 254 11.81 10.78 -13.84
CA TYR A 254 12.15 11.36 -12.54
C TYR A 254 13.55 10.94 -12.10
N LEU A 255 13.88 9.65 -12.19
CA LEU A 255 15.19 9.12 -11.81
C LEU A 255 16.35 9.70 -12.64
N SER A 256 16.13 10.03 -13.92
CA SER A 256 17.16 10.57 -14.81
C SER A 256 17.47 12.07 -14.59
N ARG A 257 16.74 12.76 -13.71
CA ARG A 257 17.06 14.15 -13.37
C ARG A 257 18.34 14.21 -12.54
N LYS A 258 19.29 15.05 -12.98
CA LYS A 258 20.57 15.29 -12.27
C LYS A 258 20.39 15.60 -10.78
N GLU A 259 19.36 16.38 -10.43
CA GLU A 259 19.04 16.72 -9.04
C GLU A 259 18.70 15.47 -8.21
N VAL A 260 17.92 14.55 -8.77
CA VAL A 260 17.54 13.28 -8.13
C VAL A 260 18.74 12.35 -8.03
N GLU A 261 19.54 12.24 -9.09
CA GLU A 261 20.77 11.45 -9.07
C GLU A 261 21.76 11.95 -8.00
N ASN A 262 21.93 13.26 -7.89
CA ASN A 262 22.81 13.88 -6.89
C ASN A 262 22.29 13.61 -5.48
N LYS A 263 21.00 13.84 -5.23
CA LYS A 263 20.37 13.53 -3.94
C LYS A 263 20.58 12.06 -3.56
N LYS A 264 20.33 11.12 -4.49
CA LYS A 264 20.52 9.68 -4.22
C LYS A 264 21.98 9.31 -3.93
N LYS A 265 22.96 10.02 -4.49
CA LYS A 265 24.39 9.82 -4.17
C LYS A 265 24.72 10.32 -2.76
N GLU A 266 24.17 11.45 -2.37
CA GLU A 266 24.35 12.03 -1.03
C GLU A 266 23.68 11.15 0.04
N ASP A 267 22.43 10.73 -0.17
CA ASP A 267 21.68 9.88 0.75
C ASP A 267 22.38 8.53 1.00
N LYS A 268 23.04 7.95 -0.02
CA LYS A 268 23.82 6.71 0.13
C LYS A 268 24.93 6.82 1.17
N VAL A 269 25.54 7.99 1.31
CA VAL A 269 26.58 8.21 2.33
C VAL A 269 25.97 8.17 3.73
N SER A 270 24.79 8.78 3.91
CA SER A 270 24.05 8.72 5.18
C SER A 270 23.64 7.29 5.54
N TYR A 271 23.07 6.54 4.59
CA TYR A 271 22.66 5.15 4.82
C TYR A 271 23.83 4.22 5.16
N PHE A 272 25.00 4.45 4.57
CA PHE A 272 26.21 3.71 4.92
C PHE A 272 26.60 3.94 6.39
N VAL A 273 26.55 5.19 6.85
CA VAL A 273 26.83 5.51 8.25
C VAL A 273 25.79 4.88 9.18
N ASP A 274 24.51 4.95 8.83
CA ASP A 274 23.43 4.33 9.62
C ASP A 274 23.58 2.80 9.71
N GLU A 275 23.87 2.13 8.60
CA GLU A 275 24.14 0.68 8.57
C GLU A 275 25.39 0.32 9.39
N PHE A 276 26.45 1.11 9.31
CA PHE A 276 27.66 0.90 10.11
C PHE A 276 27.35 1.03 11.62
N VAL A 277 26.61 2.07 12.02
CA VAL A 277 26.19 2.24 13.43
C VAL A 277 25.34 1.06 13.89
N LYS A 278 24.38 0.61 13.07
CA LYS A 278 23.55 -0.56 13.38
C LYS A 278 24.39 -1.83 13.56
N ARG A 279 25.33 -2.09 12.64
CA ARG A 279 26.10 -3.35 12.61
C ARG A 279 27.24 -3.41 13.61
N GLU A 280 27.92 -2.30 13.86
CA GLU A 280 29.16 -2.31 14.64
C GLU A 280 28.95 -1.76 16.05
N VAL A 281 28.15 -0.69 16.18
CA VAL A 281 27.97 0.01 17.46
C VAL A 281 26.81 -0.57 18.26
N LEU A 282 25.64 -0.73 17.63
CA LEU A 282 24.47 -1.28 18.33
C LEU A 282 24.63 -2.79 18.59
N TYR A 283 25.19 -3.55 17.64
CA TYR A 283 25.46 -4.98 17.82
C TYR A 283 26.42 -5.28 18.97
N SER A 284 27.51 -4.51 19.11
CA SER A 284 28.49 -4.70 20.19
C SER A 284 27.98 -4.26 21.56
N SER A 285 26.93 -3.44 21.60
CA SER A 285 26.30 -2.95 22.84
C SER A 285 25.15 -3.82 23.37
N ASP A 286 24.69 -4.82 22.60
CA ASP A 286 23.65 -5.77 23.04
C ASP A 286 24.27 -6.85 23.96
N PRO A 287 23.84 -6.96 25.23
CA PRO A 287 24.36 -7.94 26.18
C PRO A 287 24.22 -9.41 25.74
N ASN A 288 23.33 -9.70 24.78
CA ASN A 288 23.09 -11.05 24.28
C ASN A 288 23.98 -11.43 23.09
N ASN A 289 24.68 -10.48 22.47
CA ASN A 289 25.59 -10.75 21.36
C ASN A 289 26.94 -11.21 21.91
N LYS A 290 27.11 -12.53 22.02
CA LYS A 290 28.43 -13.12 22.27
C LYS A 290 29.28 -12.98 21.01
N LEU A 291 30.34 -12.19 21.10
CA LEU A 291 31.45 -12.22 20.14
C LEU A 291 31.93 -13.68 20.03
N VAL A 292 31.82 -14.26 18.83
CA VAL A 292 32.43 -15.56 18.49
C VAL A 292 33.91 -15.36 18.25
#